data_AF-A0A7C9E9J2-F1
#
_entry.id   AF-A0A7C9E9J2-F1
#
_cell.length_a   1.000
_cell.length_b   1.000
_cell.length_c   1.000
_cell.angle_alpha   90.00
_cell.angle_beta   90.00
_cell.angle_gamma   90.00
#
_symmetry.space_group_name_H-M   'P 1'
#
loop_
_entity.id
_entity.type
_entity.pdbx_description
1 polymer ?
#
loop_
_entity_poly.entity_id
_entity_poly.type
_entity_poly.pdbx_seq_one_letter_code
_entity_poly.pdbx_strand_id
1 'polypeptide(L)'
;FFFGMFVLIPSSKMQIFFPLFMNGYYFVVCFNFLTKKVEIMHSVSYNNAGNDAILVGVSLLIRCFSKYFPEKIPKSRRGKGVSIKSLPLEQVKIPWMQVSSESYPDSGVYAMRHLEMYMGDVDKW
;
A
#
# COMPACT_ATOMS: atom_id res chain seq x y z
N PHE A 1 0.90 18.00 -2.50
CA PHE A 1 0.76 16.57 -2.17
C PHE A 1 -0.72 16.22 -2.15
N PHE A 2 -1.20 15.51 -3.17
CA PHE A 2 -2.56 14.95 -3.18
C PHE A 2 -2.51 13.58 -2.50
N PHE A 3 -3.24 13.40 -1.39
CA PHE A 3 -3.54 12.07 -0.86
C PHE A 3 -4.96 11.72 -1.28
N GLY A 4 -5.11 10.85 -2.28
CA GLY A 4 -6.36 10.14 -2.49
C GLY A 4 -6.42 8.99 -1.49
N MET A 5 -7.54 8.79 -0.80
CA MET A 5 -7.77 7.61 0.05
C MET A 5 -8.91 6.82 -0.55
N PHE A 6 -8.64 5.58 -0.97
CA PHE A 6 -9.65 4.66 -1.42
C PHE A 6 -9.86 3.58 -0.35
N VAL A 7 -11.10 3.46 0.12
CA VAL A 7 -11.49 2.47 1.11
C VAL A 7 -12.39 1.46 0.42
N LEU A 8 -11.90 0.25 0.19
CA LEU A 8 -12.71 -0.87 -0.27
C LEU A 8 -13.14 -1.67 0.97
N ILE A 9 -14.46 -1.78 1.18
CA ILE A 9 -15.03 -2.53 2.31
C ILE A 9 -15.99 -3.61 1.79
N PRO A 10 -15.50 -4.79 1.41
CA PRO A 10 -16.29 -6.01 1.54
C PRO A 10 -16.41 -6.31 3.04
N SER A 11 -17.61 -6.66 3.52
CA SER A 11 -18.03 -6.63 4.94
C SER A 11 -17.22 -7.48 5.94
N SER A 12 -16.20 -8.23 5.49
CA SER A 12 -15.30 -9.05 6.32
C SER A 12 -13.79 -8.85 6.07
N LYS A 13 -13.38 -8.03 5.10
CA LYS A 13 -11.97 -7.85 4.70
C LYS A 13 -11.64 -6.36 4.60
N MET A 14 -11.11 -5.76 5.66
CA MET A 14 -10.79 -4.34 5.65
C MET A 14 -9.42 -4.11 5.01
N GLN A 15 -9.41 -3.40 3.88
CA GLN A 15 -8.20 -2.99 3.17
C GLN A 15 -8.30 -1.51 2.87
N ILE A 16 -7.19 -0.80 3.05
CA ILE A 16 -7.15 0.65 2.85
C ILE A 16 -5.99 0.97 1.93
N PHE A 17 -6.29 1.63 0.82
CA PHE A 17 -5.34 1.92 -0.23
C PHE A 17 -5.05 3.41 -0.28
N PHE A 18 -3.76 3.72 -0.35
CA PHE A 18 -3.23 5.06 -0.56
C PHE A 18 -2.43 5.06 -1.86
N PRO A 19 -3.01 5.51 -2.98
CA PRO A 19 -2.22 5.90 -4.14
C PRO A 19 -1.35 7.10 -3.80
N LEU A 20 -0.05 6.98 -4.07
CA LEU A 20 0.96 8.00 -3.79
C LEU A 20 1.71 8.34 -5.08
N PHE A 21 2.11 9.60 -5.20
CA PHE A 21 3.03 10.07 -6.23
C PHE A 21 4.27 10.65 -5.56
N MET A 22 5.43 10.06 -5.82
CA MET A 22 6.70 10.52 -5.27
C MET A 22 7.85 10.16 -6.20
N ASN A 23 8.86 11.04 -6.26
CA ASN A 23 10.03 10.88 -7.13
C ASN A 23 9.67 10.57 -8.60
N GLY A 24 8.53 11.06 -9.07
CA GLY A 24 8.09 10.85 -10.44
C GLY A 24 7.30 9.56 -10.70
N TYR A 25 7.14 8.70 -9.69
CA TYR A 25 6.43 7.43 -9.83
C TYR A 25 5.10 7.45 -9.05
N TYR A 26 4.07 6.88 -9.67
CA TYR A 26 2.86 6.46 -8.94
C TYR A 26 3.04 5.05 -8.37
N PHE A 27 2.58 4.86 -7.14
CA PHE A 27 2.56 3.57 -6.46
C PHE A 27 1.43 3.51 -5.43
N VAL A 28 1.15 2.33 -4.89
CA VAL A 28 0.07 2.13 -3.91
C VAL A 28 0.63 1.57 -2.62
N VAL A 29 0.20 2.13 -1.50
CA VAL A 29 0.37 1.53 -0.17
C VAL A 29 -0.96 0.95 0.28
N CYS A 30 -0.98 -0.34 0.58
CA CYS A 30 -2.14 -1.05 1.10
C CYS A 30 -1.92 -1.38 2.59
N PHE A 31 -2.82 -0.92 3.46
CA PHE A 31 -2.95 -1.46 4.81
C PHE A 31 -3.88 -2.67 4.75
N ASN A 32 -3.29 -3.87 4.69
CA ASN A 32 -4.04 -5.11 4.64
C ASN A 32 -4.23 -5.67 6.06
N PHE A 33 -5.42 -5.45 6.62
CA PHE A 33 -5.74 -5.93 7.97
C PHE A 33 -6.10 -7.42 8.02
N LEU A 34 -6.36 -8.04 6.86
CA LEU A 34 -6.56 -9.49 6.77
C LEU A 34 -5.23 -10.22 6.99
N THR A 35 -4.19 -9.85 6.24
CA THR A 35 -2.85 -10.44 6.35
C THR A 35 -2.00 -9.81 7.45
N LYS A 36 -2.46 -8.68 8.03
CA LYS A 36 -1.74 -7.87 9.03
C LYS A 36 -0.38 -7.40 8.48
N LYS A 37 -0.40 -6.75 7.31
CA LYS A 37 0.79 -6.20 6.66
C LYS A 37 0.51 -4.81 6.08
N VAL A 38 1.59 -4.05 5.86
CA VAL A 38 1.58 -2.87 4.98
C VAL A 38 2.30 -3.26 3.70
N GLU A 39 1.56 -3.28 2.61
CA GLU A 39 2.05 -3.74 1.32
C GLU A 39 2.31 -2.56 0.40
N ILE A 40 3.50 -2.51 -0.19
CA ILE A 40 3.94 -1.48 -1.14
C ILE A 40 3.91 -2.10 -2.53
N MET A 41 2.96 -1.64 -3.35
CA MET A 41 2.82 -2.04 -4.75
C MET A 41 3.50 -0.98 -5.60
N HIS A 42 4.75 -1.25 -5.96
CA HIS A 42 5.60 -0.35 -6.72
C HIS A 42 6.14 -1.06 -7.95
N SER A 43 6.16 -0.35 -9.07
CA SER A 43 6.54 -0.89 -10.38
C SER A 43 8.06 -1.20 -10.47
N VAL A 44 8.87 -0.53 -9.67
CA VAL A 44 10.32 -0.78 -9.54
C VAL A 44 10.66 -1.39 -8.18
N SER A 45 11.61 -2.33 -8.13
CA SER A 45 12.16 -2.84 -6.86
C SER A 45 12.78 -1.71 -6.06
N TYR A 46 12.36 -1.50 -4.80
CA TYR A 46 12.96 -0.45 -3.98
C TYR A 46 14.28 -0.88 -3.32
N ASN A 47 14.68 -2.15 -3.44
CA ASN A 47 15.98 -2.65 -2.98
C ASN A 47 17.17 -2.15 -3.83
N ASN A 48 16.91 -1.46 -4.94
CA ASN A 48 17.95 -0.73 -5.67
C ASN A 48 18.24 0.58 -4.92
N ALA A 49 19.49 0.79 -4.53
CA ALA A 49 19.97 1.96 -3.80
C ALA A 49 19.43 3.27 -4.43
N GLY A 50 18.65 4.04 -3.67
CA GLY A 50 17.99 5.27 -4.17
C GLY A 50 16.51 5.45 -3.77
N ASN A 51 15.90 4.45 -3.13
CA ASN A 51 14.48 4.50 -2.74
C ASN A 51 14.21 4.85 -1.27
N ASP A 52 15.19 5.42 -0.56
CA ASP A 52 15.03 5.85 0.83
C ASP A 52 13.89 6.85 1.00
N ALA A 53 13.66 7.71 0.00
CA ALA A 53 12.53 8.64 0.00
C ALA A 53 11.17 7.92 0.02
N ILE A 54 11.04 6.78 -0.68
CA ILE A 54 9.84 5.92 -0.66
C ILE A 54 9.58 5.41 0.74
N LEU A 55 10.60 4.82 1.37
CA LEU A 55 10.47 4.29 2.73
C LEU A 55 10.17 5.41 3.74
N VAL A 56 10.79 6.59 3.60
CA VAL A 56 10.47 7.77 4.42
C VAL A 56 9.01 8.19 4.23
N GLY A 57 8.52 8.32 2.99
CA GLY A 57 7.14 8.68 2.71
C GLY A 57 6.13 7.67 3.27
N VAL A 58 6.40 6.37 3.10
CA VAL A 58 5.57 5.30 3.67
C VAL A 58 5.61 5.32 5.19
N SER A 59 6.76 5.55 5.81
CA SER A 59 6.88 5.67 7.28
C SER A 59 6.05 6.83 7.84
N LEU A 60 6.04 7.98 7.14
CA LEU A 60 5.23 9.13 7.51
C LEU A 60 3.74 8.82 7.36
N LEU A 61 3.34 8.14 6.28
CA LEU A 61 1.97 7.68 6.10
C LEU A 61 1.55 6.73 7.24
N ILE A 62 2.35 5.72 7.57
CA ILE A 62 2.10 4.81 8.69
C ILE A 62 1.96 5.58 10.00
N ARG A 63 2.84 6.56 10.26
CA ARG A 63 2.79 7.38 11.48
C ARG A 63 1.50 8.19 11.56
N CYS A 64 1.15 8.89 10.49
CA CYS A 64 -0.08 9.69 10.40
C CYS A 64 -1.30 8.79 10.55
N PHE A 65 -1.38 7.72 9.76
CA PHE A 65 -2.49 6.78 9.78
C PHE A 65 -2.64 6.12 11.16
N SER A 66 -1.55 5.70 11.80
CA SER A 66 -1.57 5.16 13.17
C SER A 66 -2.10 6.15 14.20
N LYS A 67 -1.92 7.46 13.99
CA LYS A 67 -2.44 8.51 14.89
C LYS A 67 -3.93 8.74 14.67
N TYR A 68 -4.36 8.84 13.41
CA TYR A 68 -5.75 9.19 13.06
C TYR A 68 -6.72 8.01 13.08
N PHE A 69 -6.26 6.80 12.74
CA PHE A 69 -7.11 5.63 12.58
C PHE A 69 -7.78 5.14 13.89
N PRO A 70 -7.10 5.11 15.06
CA PRO A 70 -7.72 4.72 16.33
C PRO A 70 -8.79 5.70 16.82
N GLU A 71 -8.78 6.95 16.37
CA GLU A 71 -9.74 7.98 16.79
C GLU A 71 -11.07 7.88 16.03
N LYS A 72 -11.09 7.27 14.84
CA LYS A 72 -12.26 7.29 13.94
C LYS A 72 -12.95 5.95 13.72
N ILE A 73 -12.34 4.82 14.11
CA ILE A 73 -12.96 3.49 13.98
C ILE A 73 -13.43 2.94 15.34
N PRO A 74 -14.70 2.50 15.47
CA PRO A 74 -15.23 1.90 16.70
C PRO A 74 -14.34 0.76 17.22
N LYS A 75 -14.12 0.70 18.55
CA LYS A 75 -13.29 -0.34 19.19
C LYS A 75 -13.73 -1.77 18.81
N SER A 76 -15.02 -1.98 18.54
CA SER A 76 -15.59 -3.26 18.09
C SER A 76 -15.09 -3.75 16.73
N ARG A 77 -14.65 -2.84 15.85
CA ARG A 77 -14.13 -3.16 14.50
C ARG A 77 -12.60 -3.17 14.42
N ARG A 78 -11.91 -2.77 15.49
CA ARG A 78 -10.44 -2.66 15.51
C ARG A 78 -9.72 -4.01 15.54
N GLY A 79 -10.41 -5.11 15.85
CA GLY A 79 -9.78 -6.38 16.20
C GLY A 79 -8.89 -6.24 17.45
N LYS A 80 -8.62 -7.33 18.17
CA LYS A 80 -7.70 -7.26 19.31
C LYS A 80 -6.26 -6.98 18.80
N GLY A 81 -5.71 -5.83 19.17
CA GLY A 81 -4.28 -5.69 19.48
C GLY A 81 -3.28 -5.46 18.34
N VAL A 82 -3.68 -5.21 17.09
CA VAL A 82 -2.69 -4.93 16.03
C VAL A 82 -2.34 -3.44 16.02
N SER A 83 -1.13 -3.11 16.51
CA SER A 83 -0.58 -1.77 16.36
C SER A 83 -0.18 -1.56 14.90
N ILE A 84 -0.77 -0.56 14.25
CA ILE A 84 -0.44 -0.22 12.84
C ILE A 84 1.06 0.07 12.70
N LYS A 85 1.70 0.63 13.73
CA LYS A 85 3.14 0.92 13.75
C LYS A 85 4.02 -0.32 13.72
N SER A 86 3.50 -1.48 14.12
CA SER A 86 4.26 -2.74 14.18
C SER A 86 3.93 -3.68 13.03
N LEU A 87 3.15 -3.24 12.04
CA LEU A 87 2.86 -4.05 10.87
C LEU A 87 4.13 -4.19 10.01
N PRO A 88 4.48 -5.41 9.58
CA PRO A 88 5.59 -5.61 8.66
C PRO A 88 5.30 -4.90 7.32
N LEU A 89 6.34 -4.31 6.73
CA LEU A 89 6.30 -3.76 5.38
C LEU A 89 6.72 -4.85 4.39
N GLU A 90 5.99 -4.99 3.30
CA GLU A 90 6.27 -5.95 2.23
C GLU A 90 6.20 -5.27 0.87
N GLN A 91 7.20 -5.48 0.02
CA GLN A 91 7.08 -5.15 -1.39
C GLN A 91 6.32 -6.26 -2.11
N VAL A 92 5.22 -5.90 -2.76
CA VAL A 92 4.49 -6.83 -3.61
C VAL A 92 5.16 -6.81 -4.99
N LYS A 93 5.75 -7.94 -5.38
CA LYS A 93 6.30 -8.11 -6.73
C LYS A 93 5.15 -8.21 -7.73
N ILE A 94 5.33 -7.59 -8.90
CA ILE A 94 4.37 -7.61 -10.00
C ILE A 94 4.84 -8.64 -11.05
N PRO A 95 4.23 -9.85 -11.15
CA PRO A 95 4.74 -10.89 -12.04
C PRO A 95 4.55 -10.57 -13.53
N TRP A 96 3.48 -9.84 -13.86
CA TRP A 96 3.12 -9.46 -15.23
C TRP A 96 3.82 -8.19 -15.72
N MET A 97 4.54 -7.49 -14.84
CA MET A 97 5.26 -6.28 -15.25
C MET A 97 6.55 -6.68 -15.96
N GLN A 98 6.64 -6.36 -17.25
CA GLN A 98 7.89 -6.40 -17.97
C GLN A 98 8.70 -5.16 -17.57
N VAL A 99 9.61 -5.34 -16.62
CA VAL A 99 10.48 -4.27 -16.12
C VAL A 99 11.45 -3.86 -17.23
N SER A 100 11.12 -2.81 -17.97
CA SER A 100 12.09 -2.06 -18.78
C SER A 100 12.36 -0.71 -18.10
N SER A 101 13.58 -0.19 -18.21
CA SER A 101 13.96 1.15 -17.72
C SER A 101 13.15 2.30 -18.36
N GLU A 102 12.35 2.01 -19.39
CA GLU A 102 11.53 2.95 -20.14
C GLU A 102 10.07 3.00 -19.67
N SER A 103 9.67 2.13 -18.73
CA SER A 103 8.28 1.99 -18.24
C SER A 103 7.84 3.06 -17.22
N TYR A 104 8.58 4.17 -17.13
CA TYR A 104 8.26 5.34 -16.29
C TYR A 104 6.86 5.96 -16.56
N PRO A 105 6.40 6.10 -17.83
CA PRO A 105 5.10 6.73 -18.12
C PRO A 105 3.91 5.96 -17.55
N ASP A 106 4.06 4.65 -17.34
CA ASP A 106 2.95 3.73 -17.05
C ASP A 106 2.78 3.44 -15.56
N SER A 107 3.58 4.07 -14.67
CA SER A 107 3.52 3.83 -13.22
C SER A 107 2.12 4.01 -12.63
N GLY A 108 1.36 5.00 -13.12
CA GLY A 108 -0.03 5.23 -12.72
C GLY A 108 -0.98 4.13 -13.19
N VAL A 109 -0.79 3.63 -14.41
CA VAL A 109 -1.57 2.52 -14.97
C VAL A 109 -1.33 1.24 -14.17
N TYR A 110 -0.07 0.97 -13.81
CA TYR A 110 0.26 -0.18 -12.97
C TYR A 110 -0.35 -0.09 -11.56
N ALA A 111 -0.30 1.10 -10.94
CA ALA A 111 -0.93 1.37 -9.66
C ALA A 111 -2.45 1.13 -9.70
N MET A 112 -3.13 1.65 -10.73
CA MET A 112 -4.58 1.47 -10.90
C MET A 112 -4.95 0.01 -11.17
N ARG A 113 -4.24 -0.67 -12.07
CA ARG A 113 -4.47 -2.09 -12.37
C ARG A 113 -4.28 -2.98 -11.14
N HIS A 114 -3.36 -2.61 -10.25
CA HIS A 114 -3.22 -3.30 -8.97
C HIS A 114 -4.42 -3.12 -8.06
N LEU A 115 -4.97 -1.91 -7.95
CA LEU A 115 -6.18 -1.69 -7.17
C LEU A 115 -7.36 -2.52 -7.69
N GLU A 116 -7.47 -2.69 -9.01
CA GLU A 116 -8.53 -3.50 -9.63
C GLU A 116 -8.36 -5.01 -9.37
N MET A 117 -7.12 -5.51 -9.43
CA MET A 117 -6.84 -6.95 -9.36
C MET A 117 -6.56 -7.47 -7.95
N TYR A 118 -6.33 -6.58 -6.98
CA TYR A 118 -5.83 -7.00 -5.67
C TYR A 118 -6.93 -7.64 -4.80
N MET A 119 -6.79 -8.94 -4.56
CA MET A 119 -7.75 -9.76 -3.81
C MET A 119 -7.38 -10.00 -2.34
N GLY A 120 -6.24 -9.47 -1.88
CA GLY A 120 -5.87 -9.55 -0.46
C GLY A 120 -5.38 -10.89 0.05
N ASP A 121 -4.95 -11.78 -0.85
CA ASP A 121 -4.45 -13.14 -0.58
C ASP A 121 -5.58 -14.15 -0.28
N VAL A 122 -6.35 -14.53 -1.32
CA VAL A 122 -7.22 -15.73 -1.25
C VAL A 122 -6.56 -16.92 -1.92
N ASP A 123 -5.78 -16.72 -2.98
CA ASP A 123 -4.87 -17.70 -3.53
C ASP A 123 -3.75 -16.93 -4.21
N LYS A 124 -2.51 -17.42 -4.13
CA LYS A 124 -1.37 -16.84 -4.85
C LYS A 124 -1.73 -16.64 -6.33
N TRP A 125 -1.36 -15.46 -6.85
CA TRP A 125 -1.54 -14.98 -8.22
C TRP A 125 -1.52 -16.06 -9.30
#